data_AF-A0A2V5PLP5-F1
#
_entry.id   AF-A0A2V5PLP5-F1
#
_cell.length_a   1.000
_cell.length_b   1.000
_cell.length_c   1.000
_cell.angle_alpha   90.00
_cell.angle_beta   90.00
_cell.angle_gamma   90.00
#
_symmetry.space_group_name_H-M   'P 1'
#
loop_
_entity.id
_entity.type
_entity.pdbx_description
1 polymer ?
#
loop_
_entity_poly.entity_id
_entity_poly.type
_entity_poly.pdbx_seq_one_letter_code
_entity_poly.pdbx_strand_id
1 'polypeptide(L)' 'FFSAAHAAKDSGIALQLAREIGLDLPLARATREQFDRMVAEGLGELDKSGVAELTFKGRHKHSGDHV' A
#
# COMPACT_ATOMS: atom_id res chain seq x y z
N PHE A 1 6.92 0.00 -14.32
CA PHE A 1 6.80 0.26 -12.88
C PHE A 1 5.92 -0.83 -12.27
N PHE A 2 5.85 -0.96 -10.95
CA PHE A 2 5.01 -1.97 -10.31
C PHE A 2 3.93 -1.28 -9.47
N SER A 3 2.69 -1.34 -9.95
CA SER A 3 1.58 -0.56 -9.35
C SER A 3 1.31 -0.97 -7.91
N ALA A 4 0.79 -0.06 -7.09
CA ALA A 4 0.35 -0.36 -5.73
C ALA A 4 -0.75 -1.43 -5.69
N ALA A 5 -1.66 -1.46 -6.68
CA ALA A 5 -2.69 -2.51 -6.78
C ALA A 5 -2.08 -3.90 -7.00
N HIS A 6 -1.14 -4.04 -7.94
CA HIS A 6 -0.37 -5.29 -8.12
C HIS A 6 0.42 -5.64 -6.86
N ALA A 7 1.03 -4.66 -6.19
CA ALA A 7 1.78 -4.90 -4.96
C ALA A 7 0.91 -5.36 -3.78
N ALA A 8 -0.30 -4.83 -3.64
CA ALA A 8 -1.28 -5.28 -2.67
C ALA A 8 -1.68 -6.75 -2.91
N LYS A 9 -2.00 -7.09 -4.18
CA LYS A 9 -2.37 -8.45 -4.59
C LYS A 9 -1.27 -9.45 -4.28
N ASP A 10 -0.05 -9.20 -4.75
CA ASP A 10 1.06 -10.15 -4.64
C ASP A 10 1.51 -10.30 -3.17
N SER A 11 1.53 -9.20 -2.40
CA SER A 11 1.77 -9.26 -0.95
C SER A 11 0.69 -10.06 -0.22
N GLY A 12 -0.56 -10.01 -0.70
CA GLY A 12 -1.65 -10.80 -0.17
C GLY A 12 -1.45 -12.30 -0.34
N ILE A 13 -0.98 -12.73 -1.52
CA ILE A 13 -0.64 -14.13 -1.81
C ILE A 13 0.52 -14.58 -0.92
N ALA A 14 1.59 -13.78 -0.82
CA ALA A 14 2.74 -14.10 0.04
C ALA A 14 2.35 -14.27 1.52
N LEU A 15 1.51 -13.37 2.04
CA LEU A 15 1.00 -13.45 3.41
C LEU A 15 0.07 -14.64 3.63
N GLN A 16 -0.69 -15.06 2.60
CA GLN A 16 -1.51 -16.27 2.68
C GLN A 16 -0.64 -17.51 2.80
N LEU A 17 0.35 -17.67 1.90
CA LEU A 17 1.29 -18.78 1.94
C LEU A 17 2.05 -18.83 3.28
N ALA A 18 2.48 -17.68 3.80
CA ALA A 18 3.12 -17.60 5.10
C ALA A 18 2.23 -18.10 6.25
N ARG A 19 0.93 -17.79 6.23
CA ARG A 19 -0.03 -18.30 7.23
C ARG A 19 -0.18 -19.83 7.15
N GLU A 20 -0.20 -20.39 5.94
CA GLU A 20 -0.34 -21.84 5.74
C GLU A 20 0.82 -22.64 6.37
N ILE A 21 2.01 -22.04 6.45
CA ILE A 21 3.20 -22.65 7.07
C ILE A 21 3.54 -22.09 8.47
N GLY A 22 2.65 -21.29 9.06
CA GLY A 22 2.83 -20.77 10.42
C GLY A 22 3.92 -19.71 10.59
N LEU A 23 4.31 -18.99 9.53
CA LEU A 23 5.23 -17.86 9.63
C LEU A 23 4.51 -16.57 10.02
N ASP A 24 5.02 -15.87 11.04
CA ASP A 24 4.60 -14.51 11.35
C ASP A 24 5.48 -13.48 10.63
N LEU A 25 4.85 -12.70 9.75
CA LEU A 25 5.50 -11.69 8.91
C LEU A 25 4.87 -10.30 9.15
N PRO A 26 5.08 -9.69 10.34
CA PRO A 26 4.41 -8.44 10.70
C PRO A 26 4.80 -7.27 9.79
N LEU A 27 6.06 -7.22 9.34
CA LEU A 27 6.52 -6.18 8.40
C LEU A 27 5.88 -6.31 7.01
N ALA A 28 5.73 -7.53 6.50
CA ALA A 28 5.07 -7.76 5.22
C ALA A 28 3.58 -7.40 5.29
N ARG A 29 2.94 -7.66 6.44
CA ARG A 29 1.56 -7.26 6.73
C ARG A 29 1.40 -5.75 6.70
N ALA A 30 2.23 -5.03 7.45
CA ALA A 30 2.23 -3.57 7.48
C ALA A 30 2.52 -2.95 6.10
N THR A 31 3.42 -3.57 5.33
CA THR A 31 3.72 -3.15 3.95
C THR A 31 2.48 -3.29 3.04
N ARG A 32 1.82 -4.45 3.08
CA ARG A 32 0.58 -4.67 2.34
C ARG A 32 -0.49 -3.65 2.71
N GLU A 33 -0.68 -3.39 4.01
CA GLU A 33 -1.66 -2.42 4.50
C GLU A 33 -1.44 -1.01 3.90
N GLN A 34 -0.19 -0.60 3.64
CA GLN A 34 0.06 0.66 2.94
C GLN A 34 -0.40 0.62 1.48
N PHE A 35 -0.19 -0.50 0.77
CA PHE A 35 -0.69 -0.65 -0.60
C PHE A 35 -2.22 -0.74 -0.65
N ASP A 36 -2.84 -1.44 0.30
CA ASP A 36 -4.29 -1.50 0.45
C ASP A 36 -4.87 -0.09 0.67
N ARG A 37 -4.22 0.75 1.48
CA ARG A 37 -4.58 2.16 1.64
C ARG A 37 -4.39 2.97 0.37
N MET A 38 -3.32 2.76 -0.38
CA MET A 38 -3.14 3.43 -1.68
C MET A 38 -4.29 3.11 -2.64
N VAL A 39 -4.70 1.85 -2.73
CA VAL A 39 -5.86 1.45 -3.56
C VAL A 39 -7.14 2.14 -3.06
N ALA A 40 -7.37 2.16 -1.74
CA ALA A 40 -8.55 2.81 -1.15
C ALA A 40 -8.59 4.33 -1.37
N GLU A 41 -7.43 5.00 -1.45
CA GLU A 41 -7.33 6.44 -1.75
C GLU A 41 -7.25 6.75 -3.26
N GLY A 42 -7.49 5.76 -4.13
CA GLY A 42 -7.47 5.95 -5.60
C GLY A 42 -6.07 6.04 -6.22
N LEU A 43 -5.03 5.71 -5.45
CA LEU A 43 -3.62 5.71 -5.85
C LEU A 43 -3.13 4.34 -6.35
N GLY A 44 -4.04 3.40 -6.61
CA GLY A 44 -3.72 2.01 -6.96
C GLY A 44 -2.85 1.87 -8.22
N GLU A 45 -3.00 2.78 -9.18
CA GLU A 45 -2.25 2.79 -10.44
C GLU A 45 -0.88 3.46 -10.34
N LEU A 46 -0.55 4.12 -9.22
CA LEU A 46 0.81 4.63 -8.99
C LEU A 46 1.78 3.47 -8.75
N ASP A 47 3.07 3.70 -9.01
CA ASP A 47 4.10 2.77 -8.55
C ASP A 47 4.04 2.59 -7.03
N LYS A 48 4.42 1.42 -6.53
CA LYS A 48 4.50 1.13 -5.09
C LYS A 48 5.32 2.15 -4.28
N SER A 49 6.29 2.81 -4.90
CA SER A 49 7.03 3.93 -4.28
C SER A 49 6.14 5.14 -3.95
N GLY A 50 4.95 5.22 -4.54
CA GLY A 50 3.88 6.15 -4.22
C GLY A 50 3.34 6.02 -2.80
N VAL A 51 3.78 5.05 -1.98
CA VAL A 51 3.54 5.05 -0.53
C VAL A 51 4.04 6.35 0.14
N ALA A 52 4.97 7.06 -0.50
CA ALA A 52 5.40 8.39 -0.10
C ALA A 52 4.23 9.40 -0.02
N GLU A 53 3.20 9.25 -0.86
CA GLU A 53 1.97 10.05 -0.86
C GLU A 53 1.17 9.89 0.45
N LEU A 54 1.23 8.71 1.08
CA LEU A 54 0.61 8.44 2.38
C LEU A 54 1.51 8.80 3.57
N THR A 55 2.81 8.96 3.35
CA THR A 55 3.82 9.07 4.42
C THR A 55 4.16 10.51 4.75
N PHE A 56 4.42 11.34 3.74
CA PHE A 56 4.87 12.72 3.96
C PHE A 56 3.69 13.69 3.91
N LYS A 57 3.58 14.54 4.94
CA LYS A 57 2.55 15.58 5.03
C LYS A 57 2.60 16.49 3.81
N GLY A 58 1.42 16.84 3.29
CA GLY A 58 1.26 17.81 2.19
C GLY A 58 1.50 17.26 0.78
N ARG A 59 1.97 16.02 0.61
CA ARG A 59 2.18 15.44 -0.73
C ARG A 59 0.89 15.08 -1.46
N HIS A 60 -0.03 14.39 -0.77
CA HIS A 60 -1.26 13.90 -1.38
C HIS A 60 -2.49 14.77 -1.06
N LYS A 61 -2.80 14.96 0.23
CA LYS A 61 -3.93 15.78 0.66
C LYS A 61 -3.45 17.19 0.96
N HIS A 62 -3.58 18.09 -0.01
CA HIS A 62 -3.70 19.51 0.31
C HIS A 62 -5.11 19.74 0.87
N SER A 63 -5.23 19.85 2.19
CA SER A 63 -6.40 20.46 2.81
C SER A 63 -6.26 21.97 2.60
N GLY A 64 -6.71 22.47 1.45
CA GLY A 64 -6.43 23.84 1.03
C GLY A 64 -7.29 24.44 -0.08
N ASP A 65 -7.96 23.66 -0.93
CA ASP A 65 -8.79 24.23 -2.00
C ASP A 65 -10.29 24.14 -1.65
N HIS A 66 -10.67 24.98 -0.69
CA HIS A 66 -11.99 25.63 -0.70
C HIS A 66 -11.71 27.12 -0.98
N VAL A 67 -11.76 27.51 -2.25
CA VAL A 67 -11.99 28.90 -2.69
C VAL A 67 -13.15 28.88 -3.66
#